data_AF-A0AAJ1B0U5-F1
#
_entry.id   AF-A0AAJ1B0U5-F1
#
_cell.length_a   1.000
_cell.length_b   1.000
_cell.length_c   1.000
_cell.angle_alpha   90.00
_cell.angle_beta   90.00
_cell.angle_gamma   90.00
#
_symmetry.space_group_name_H-M   'P 1'
#
loop_
_entity.id
_entity.type
_entity.pdbx_description
1 polymer ?
#
loop_
_entity_poly.entity_id
_entity_poly.type
_entity_poly.pdbx_seq_one_letter_code
_entity_poly.pdbx_strand_id
1 'polypeptide(L)'
;DHTKLTKGVYVSRIDGELTTFDIRMTTPNLEPALDPRGAHTIEHIGATLLRNGENKDKIIYFGPMGCMTGFYLITKELDLARVIK
;
A
#
# COMPACT_ATOMS: atom_id res chain seq x y z
N ASP A 1 1.96 -4.20 15.57
CA ASP A 1 2.44 -3.30 16.64
C ASP A 1 3.19 -2.16 15.99
N HIS A 2 2.66 -0.92 16.05
CA HIS A 2 3.24 0.23 15.37
C HIS A 2 4.60 0.66 15.92
N THR A 3 4.95 0.22 17.14
CA THR A 3 6.27 0.51 17.74
C THR A 3 7.41 -0.31 17.14
N LYS A 4 7.09 -1.36 16.37
CA LYS A 4 8.04 -2.30 15.76
C LYS A 4 8.10 -2.22 14.24
N LEU A 5 7.21 -1.44 13.63
CA LEU A 5 7.14 -1.31 12.17
C LEU A 5 8.18 -0.33 11.66
N THR A 6 8.83 -0.68 10.56
CA THR A 6 9.74 0.17 9.81
C THR A 6 9.20 0.38 8.39
N LYS A 7 9.90 1.13 7.56
CA LYS A 7 9.61 1.20 6.11
C LYS A 7 9.67 -0.19 5.50
N GLY A 8 8.74 -0.52 4.60
CA GLY A 8 8.66 -1.83 3.97
C GLY A 8 7.25 -2.18 3.49
N VAL A 9 7.10 -3.39 2.95
CA VAL A 9 5.80 -3.92 2.53
C VAL A 9 5.47 -5.12 3.41
N TYR A 10 4.27 -5.10 4.01
CA TYR A 10 3.80 -6.13 4.93
C TYR A 10 2.43 -6.64 4.50
N VAL A 11 2.15 -7.92 4.77
CA VAL A 11 0.77 -8.41 4.71
C VAL A 11 0.05 -7.95 5.97
N SER A 12 -0.90 -7.03 5.82
CA SER A 12 -1.70 -6.52 6.92
C SER A 12 -2.81 -7.51 7.30
N ARG A 13 -3.50 -8.05 6.29
CA ARG A 13 -4.63 -8.97 6.46
C ARG A 13 -4.86 -9.82 5.22
N ILE A 14 -5.39 -11.02 5.43
CA ILE A 14 -5.91 -11.91 4.38
C ILE A 14 -7.38 -12.21 4.73
N ASP A 15 -8.29 -11.87 3.82
CA ASP A 15 -9.73 -12.07 3.94
C ASP A 15 -10.22 -12.88 2.74
N GLY A 16 -10.19 -14.21 2.85
CA GLY A 16 -10.48 -15.11 1.74
C GLY A 16 -9.47 -14.95 0.60
N GLU A 17 -9.94 -14.54 -0.56
CA GLU A 17 -9.12 -14.27 -1.75
C GLU A 17 -8.48 -12.87 -1.75
N LEU A 18 -8.83 -12.02 -0.78
CA LEU A 18 -8.31 -10.65 -0.69
C LEU A 18 -7.10 -10.58 0.23
N THR A 19 -6.04 -9.95 -0.27
CA THR A 19 -4.85 -9.61 0.51
C THR A 19 -4.76 -8.09 0.63
N THR A 20 -4.65 -7.59 1.86
CA THR A 20 -4.35 -6.18 2.13
C THR A 20 -2.86 -6.05 2.47
N PHE A 21 -2.14 -5.31 1.64
CA PHE A 21 -0.74 -4.95 1.86
C PHE A 21 -0.63 -3.57 2.51
N ASP A 22 0.18 -3.50 3.55
CA ASP A 22 0.64 -2.27 4.19
C ASP A 22 1.97 -1.86 3.54
N ILE A 23 1.93 -0.78 2.76
CA ILE A 23 3.12 -0.20 2.11
C ILE A 23 3.56 0.98 2.99
N ARG A 24 4.52 0.71 3.87
CA ARG A 24 5.00 1.65 4.88
C ARG A 24 6.11 2.53 4.31
N MET A 25 5.85 3.83 4.23
CA MET A 25 6.76 4.84 3.68
C MET A 25 7.54 5.58 4.77
N THR A 26 6.96 5.70 5.98
CA THR A 26 7.60 6.34 7.13
C THR A 26 7.41 5.50 8.39
N THR A 27 8.37 5.58 9.30
CA THR A 27 8.38 4.87 10.58
C THR A 27 7.33 5.52 11.49
N PRO A 28 6.30 4.79 11.93
CA PRO A 28 5.19 5.35 12.68
C PRO A 28 5.65 6.09 13.95
N ASN A 29 5.13 7.30 14.16
CA ASN A 29 5.39 8.14 15.33
C ASN A 29 6.87 8.53 15.57
N LEU A 30 7.76 8.26 14.61
CA LEU A 30 9.19 8.59 14.71
C LEU A 30 9.64 9.50 13.56
N GLU A 31 9.23 9.18 12.33
CA GLU A 31 9.52 10.02 11.16
C GLU A 31 8.34 10.94 10.84
N PRO A 32 8.60 12.10 10.21
CA PRO A 32 7.52 12.96 9.73
C PRO A 32 6.55 12.19 8.83
N ALA A 33 5.26 12.48 8.98
CA ALA A 33 4.26 11.98 8.05
C ALA A 33 4.47 12.55 6.64
N LEU A 34 3.99 11.84 5.62
CA LEU A 34 3.99 12.33 4.25
C LEU A 34 3.15 13.61 4.13
N ASP A 35 3.60 14.54 3.29
CA ASP A 35 2.76 15.68 2.89
C ASP A 35 1.49 15.15 2.19
N PRO A 36 0.29 15.57 2.59
CA PRO A 36 -0.95 15.06 2.01
C PRO A 36 -1.08 15.24 0.50
N ARG A 37 -0.54 16.34 -0.06
CA ARG A 37 -0.57 16.56 -1.52
C ARG A 37 0.40 15.63 -2.23
N GLY A 38 1.56 15.39 -1.61
CA GLY A 38 2.52 14.38 -2.07
C GLY A 38 1.90 12.97 -2.05
N ALA A 39 1.25 12.60 -0.95
CA ALA A 39 0.57 11.32 -0.81
C ALA A 39 -0.54 11.14 -1.85
N HIS A 40 -1.36 12.17 -2.08
CA HIS A 40 -2.40 12.19 -3.10
C HIS A 40 -1.83 12.10 -4.53
N THR A 41 -0.69 12.73 -4.80
CA THR A 41 0.00 12.61 -6.10
C THR A 41 0.46 11.17 -6.32
N ILE A 42 1.03 10.54 -5.30
CA ILE A 42 1.43 9.12 -5.35
C ILE A 42 0.21 8.22 -5.54
N GLU A 43 -0.90 8.49 -4.87
CA GLU A 43 -2.17 7.77 -5.05
C GLU A 43 -2.60 7.76 -6.52
N HIS A 44 -2.65 8.93 -7.16
CA HIS A 44 -3.02 9.03 -8.58
C HIS A 44 -2.07 8.26 -9.51
N ILE A 45 -0.75 8.40 -9.29
CA ILE A 45 0.26 7.70 -10.10
C ILE A 45 0.13 6.18 -9.90
N GLY A 46 0.12 5.72 -8.64
CA GLY A 46 0.05 4.30 -8.31
C GLY A 46 -1.25 3.65 -8.77
N ALA A 47 -2.39 4.30 -8.56
CA ALA A 47 -3.68 3.79 -9.03
C ALA A 47 -3.71 3.67 -10.57
N THR A 48 -3.13 4.65 -11.27
CA THR A 48 -3.04 4.62 -12.75
C THR A 48 -2.15 3.48 -13.22
N LEU A 49 -0.96 3.30 -12.64
CA LEU A 49 -0.03 2.24 -13.04
C LEU A 49 -0.60 0.85 -12.74
N LEU A 50 -1.13 0.64 -11.53
CA LEU A 50 -1.65 -0.66 -11.09
C LEU A 50 -2.87 -1.09 -11.91
N ARG A 51 -3.80 -0.17 -12.20
CA ARG A 51 -5.03 -0.48 -12.96
C ARG A 51 -4.82 -0.57 -14.48
N ASN A 52 -3.64 -0.19 -14.99
CA ASN A 52 -3.27 -0.37 -16.39
C ASN A 52 -2.16 -1.43 -16.60
N GLY A 53 -1.69 -2.07 -15.53
CA GLY A 53 -0.67 -3.11 -15.58
C GLY A 53 -1.21 -4.51 -15.88
N GLU A 54 -0.31 -5.50 -15.87
CA GLU A 54 -0.61 -6.91 -16.15
C GLU A 54 -1.64 -7.50 -15.19
N ASN A 55 -1.62 -7.06 -13.93
CA ASN A 55 -2.49 -7.58 -12.87
C ASN A 55 -3.74 -6.71 -12.62
N LYS A 56 -4.13 -5.84 -13.56
CA LYS A 56 -5.22 -4.87 -13.37
C LYS A 56 -6.52 -5.46 -12.82
N ASP A 57 -6.91 -6.64 -13.27
CA ASP A 57 -8.17 -7.31 -12.89
C ASP A 57 -8.14 -7.82 -11.43
N LYS A 58 -6.97 -7.79 -10.81
CA LYS A 58 -6.72 -8.20 -9.43
C LYS A 58 -6.55 -7.03 -8.47
N ILE A 59 -6.56 -5.78 -8.96
CA ILE A 59 -6.39 -4.58 -8.11
C ILE A 59 -7.75 -4.10 -7.62
N ILE A 60 -7.98 -4.18 -6.30
CA ILE A 60 -9.23 -3.74 -5.67
C ILE A 60 -9.12 -2.26 -5.26
N TYR A 61 -8.03 -1.90 -4.59
CA TYR A 61 -7.84 -0.56 -4.04
C TYR A 61 -6.34 -0.22 -3.90
N PHE A 62 -6.00 1.04 -4.13
CA PHE A 62 -4.73 1.64 -3.74
C PHE A 62 -5.00 3.06 -3.25
N GLY A 63 -4.53 3.40 -2.05
CA GLY A 63 -4.72 4.74 -1.51
C GLY A 63 -4.03 4.97 -0.16
N PRO A 64 -3.92 6.23 0.28
CA PRO A 64 -3.13 6.60 1.45
C PRO A 64 -3.81 6.16 2.74
N MET A 65 -2.99 5.83 3.74
CA MET A 65 -3.47 5.67 5.11
C MET A 65 -3.79 7.03 5.71
N GLY A 66 -4.86 7.15 6.52
CA GLY A 66 -5.24 8.42 7.16
C GLY A 66 -4.16 9.04 8.06
N CYS A 67 -3.25 8.22 8.61
CA CYS A 67 -2.10 8.69 9.38
C CYS A 67 -0.92 9.19 8.53
N MET A 68 -1.03 9.12 7.19
CA MET A 68 -0.04 9.60 6.22
C MET A 68 1.36 9.00 6.40
N THR A 69 1.45 7.73 6.83
CA THR A 69 2.73 7.02 6.97
C THR A 69 2.95 5.96 5.89
N GLY A 70 1.99 5.80 4.98
CA GLY A 70 2.02 4.75 3.96
C GLY A 70 0.72 4.66 3.17
N PHE A 71 0.58 3.56 2.45
CA PHE A 71 -0.56 3.25 1.58
C PHE A 71 -1.08 1.84 1.87
N TYR A 72 -2.37 1.62 1.61
CA TYR A 72 -2.90 0.27 1.49
C TYR A 72 -3.03 -0.09 0.02
N LEU A 73 -2.63 -1.33 -0.30
CA LEU A 73 -2.92 -1.97 -1.58
C LEU A 73 -3.75 -3.22 -1.28
N ILE A 74 -4.96 -3.29 -1.83
CA ILE A 74 -5.83 -4.45 -1.72
C ILE A 74 -5.85 -5.16 -3.07
N THR A 75 -5.53 -6.45 -3.05
CA THR A 75 -5.48 -7.28 -4.25
C THR A 75 -6.28 -8.55 -4.08
N LYS A 76 -6.72 -9.12 -5.19
CA LYS A 76 -7.32 -10.45 -5.25
C LYS A 76 -6.30 -11.48 -5.74
N GLU A 77 -6.08 -12.57 -4.99
CA GLU A 77 -5.25 -13.71 -5.38
C GLU A 77 -3.85 -13.33 -5.89
N LEU A 78 -3.21 -12.37 -5.21
CA LEU A 78 -1.81 -12.01 -5.41
C LEU A 78 -1.05 -12.21 -4.11
N ASP A 79 0.11 -12.86 -4.23
CA ASP A 79 1.11 -12.94 -3.18
C ASP A 79 2.09 -11.75 -3.26
N LEU A 80 2.83 -11.52 -2.19
CA LEU A 80 3.78 -10.40 -2.09
C LEU A 80 4.87 -10.46 -3.16
N ALA A 81 5.32 -11.65 -3.56
CA ALA A 81 6.41 -11.81 -4.52
C ALA A 81 6.01 -11.36 -5.92
N ARG A 82 4.73 -11.50 -6.28
CA ARG A 82 4.16 -11.02 -7.55
C ARG A 82 3.81 -9.54 -7.54
N VAL A 83 3.65 -8.93 -6.36
CA VAL A 83 3.36 -7.50 -6.22
C VAL A 83 4.64 -6.65 -6.32
N ILE A 84 5.79 -7.19 -5.90
CA ILE A 84 7.08 -6.49 -5.87
C ILE A 84 7.90 -6.67 -7.16
N LYS A 85 7.54 -7.64 -8.02
CA LYS A 85 8.18 -7.87 -9.32
C LYS A 85 7.67 -6.89 -10.37
#